data_AF-A0A523QCG4-F1
#
_entry.id   AF-A0A523QCG4-F1
#
_cell.length_a   1.000
_cell.length_b   1.000
_cell.length_c   1.000
_cell.angle_alpha   90.00
_cell.angle_beta   90.00
_cell.angle_gamma   90.00
#
_symmetry.space_group_name_H-M   'P 1'
#
loop_
_entity.id
_entity.type
_entity.pdbx_description
1 polymer ?
#
loop_
_entity_poly.entity_id
_entity_poly.type
_entity_poly.pdbx_seq_one_letter_code
_entity_poly.pdbx_strand_id
1 'polypeptide(L)' 'MEKLLFGTGGTPHTAKTQSAIDGIKRIAELGLGCMELEFVYGVRMAEISARLVAETAQSEGVRLS' A
#
# COMPACT_ATOMS: atom_id res chain seq x y z
N MET A 1 -18.37 11.45 -6.97
CA MET A 1 -18.73 10.21 -7.68
C MET A 1 -17.81 9.13 -7.15
N GLU A 2 -18.36 8.07 -6.57
CA GLU A 2 -17.51 6.98 -6.07
C GLU A 2 -16.90 6.21 -7.25
N LYS A 3 -15.59 5.97 -7.18
CA LYS A 3 -14.83 5.24 -8.20
C LYS A 3 -14.48 3.86 -7.65
N LEU A 4 -14.72 2.82 -8.45
CA LEU A 4 -14.27 1.47 -8.15
C LEU A 4 -12.74 1.43 -8.24
N LEU A 5 -12.09 0.89 -7.20
CA LEU A 5 -10.64 0.72 -7.15
C LEU A 5 -10.29 -0.77 -7.22
N PHE A 6 -9.20 -1.06 -7.91
CA PHE A 6 -8.62 -2.39 -8.01
C PHE A 6 -7.24 -2.38 -7.39
N GLY A 7 -6.89 -3.47 -6.72
CA GLY A 7 -5.70 -3.56 -5.88
C GLY A 7 -5.40 -4.97 -5.44
N THR A 8 -4.30 -5.14 -4.70
CA THR A 8 -3.90 -6.42 -4.10
C THR A 8 -4.18 -6.46 -2.61
N GLY A 9 -4.40 -7.67 -2.08
CA GLY A 9 -4.21 -7.97 -0.66
C GLY A 9 -2.72 -8.08 -0.37
N GLY A 10 -2.18 -7.15 0.42
CA GLY A 10 -0.75 -7.11 0.74
C GLY A 10 0.15 -6.63 -0.41
N THR A 11 1.46 -6.72 -0.17
CA THR A 11 2.49 -6.24 -1.11
C THR A 11 2.66 -7.21 -2.29
N PRO A 12 2.59 -6.73 -3.55
CA PRO A 12 2.82 -7.57 -4.73
C PRO A 12 4.20 -8.26 -4.71
N HIS A 13 4.29 -9.51 -5.17
CA HIS A 13 5.58 -10.22 -5.29
C HIS A 13 6.60 -9.55 -6.20
N THR A 14 6.13 -8.71 -7.12
CA THR A 14 6.99 -7.94 -8.04
C THR A 14 7.49 -6.62 -7.45
N ALA A 15 7.08 -6.27 -6.23
CA ALA A 15 7.60 -5.10 -5.53
C ALA A 15 9.09 -5.31 -5.19
N LYS A 16 9.84 -4.21 -5.10
CA LYS A 16 11.28 -4.23 -4.80
C LYS A 16 11.60 -4.93 -3.48
N THR A 17 10.75 -4.73 -2.48
CA THR A 17 10.78 -5.43 -1.19
C THR A 17 9.37 -5.77 -0.75
N GLN A 18 9.23 -6.67 0.24
CA GLN A 18 7.95 -7.00 0.87
C GLN A 18 7.50 -5.95 1.91
N SER A 19 7.93 -4.69 1.75
CA SER A 19 7.49 -3.59 2.60
C SER A 19 6.20 -2.96 2.07
N ALA A 20 5.42 -2.32 2.94
CA ALA A 20 4.22 -1.60 2.53
C ALA A 20 4.55 -0.43 1.58
N ILE A 21 5.67 0.27 1.81
CA ILE A 21 6.11 1.43 0.99
C ILE A 21 6.42 1.00 -0.44
N ASP A 22 7.23 -0.05 -0.62
CA ASP A 22 7.54 -0.55 -1.96
C ASP A 22 6.32 -1.22 -2.62
N GLY A 23 5.42 -1.79 -1.81
CA GLY A 23 4.12 -2.28 -2.29
C GLY A 23 3.27 -1.17 -2.89
N ILE A 24 3.10 -0.05 -2.17
CA ILE A 24 2.35 1.12 -2.65
C ILE A 24 2.91 1.64 -3.97
N LYS A 25 4.23 1.83 -4.04
CA LYS A 25 4.90 2.28 -5.27
C LYS A 25 4.64 1.31 -6.42
N ARG A 26 4.74 0.01 -6.14
CA ARG A 26 4.48 -1.01 -7.15
C ARG A 26 3.03 -1.02 -7.63
N ILE A 27 2.06 -0.78 -6.74
CA ILE A 27 0.64 -0.65 -7.10
C ILE A 27 0.41 0.52 -8.04
N ALA A 28 1.02 1.68 -7.77
CA ALA A 28 0.95 2.84 -8.65
C ALA A 28 1.61 2.59 -10.02
N GLU A 29 2.79 1.97 -10.04
CA GLU A 29 3.48 1.57 -11.28
C GLU A 29 2.64 0.62 -12.15
N LEU A 30 1.84 -0.26 -11.52
CA LEU A 30 0.95 -1.21 -12.20
C LEU A 30 -0.37 -0.57 -12.66
N GLY A 31 -0.62 0.71 -12.36
CA GLY A 31 -1.87 1.40 -12.69
C GLY A 31 -3.06 0.98 -11.84
N LEU A 32 -2.82 0.36 -10.68
CA LEU A 32 -3.83 -0.02 -9.70
C LEU A 32 -4.13 1.14 -8.75
N GLY A 33 -5.29 1.09 -8.07
CA GLY A 33 -5.82 2.21 -7.30
C GLY A 33 -5.88 1.98 -5.78
N CYS A 34 -5.67 0.75 -5.30
CA CYS A 34 -5.66 0.46 -3.88
C CYS A 34 -4.74 -0.70 -3.48
N MET A 35 -4.49 -0.82 -2.18
CA MET A 35 -3.79 -1.94 -1.56
C MET A 35 -4.37 -2.16 -0.16
N GLU A 36 -4.64 -3.41 0.22
CA GLU A 36 -5.05 -3.75 1.59
C GLU A 36 -3.81 -4.05 2.44
N LEU A 37 -3.72 -3.46 3.62
CA LEU A 37 -2.64 -3.73 4.57
C LEU A 37 -2.92 -4.99 5.38
N GLU A 38 -2.15 -6.04 5.13
CA GLU A 38 -2.33 -7.32 5.81
C GLU A 38 -1.50 -7.42 7.10
N PHE A 39 -2.17 -7.61 8.23
CA PHE A 39 -1.54 -7.79 9.55
C PHE A 39 -1.68 -9.23 10.07
N VAL A 40 -1.42 -10.22 9.20
CA VAL A 40 -1.64 -11.67 9.47
C VAL A 40 -1.01 -12.15 10.79
N TYR A 41 0.15 -11.58 11.17
CA TYR A 41 0.88 -11.93 12.40
C TYR A 41 0.87 -10.80 13.45
N GLY A 42 -0.12 -9.92 13.37
CA GLY A 42 -0.28 -8.75 14.24
C GLY A 42 0.29 -7.46 13.66
N VAL A 43 -0.09 -6.33 14.26
CA VAL A 43 0.33 -4.99 13.82
C VAL A 43 1.68 -4.65 14.44
N ARG A 44 2.74 -4.69 13.64
CA ARG A 44 4.11 -4.32 14.05
C ARG A 44 4.59 -3.08 13.29
N MET A 45 3.82 -2.01 13.35
CA MET A 45 4.13 -0.76 12.67
C MET A 45 4.25 0.36 13.71
N ALA A 46 5.46 0.91 13.85
CA ALA A 46 5.67 2.09 14.69
C ALA A 46 4.99 3.31 14.07
N GLU A 47 4.63 4.29 14.89
CA GLU A 47 3.94 5.51 14.45
C GLU A 47 4.67 6.23 13.31
N ILE A 48 6.00 6.33 13.37
CA ILE A 48 6.82 6.92 12.32
C ILE A 48 6.66 6.16 10.99
N SER A 49 6.67 4.83 11.04
CA SER A 49 6.47 4.00 9.85
C SER A 49 5.04 4.14 9.31
N ALA A 50 4.03 4.23 10.18
CA ALA A 50 2.66 4.44 9.77
C ALA A 50 2.45 5.77 9.04
N ARG A 51 3.06 6.86 9.54
CA ARG A 51 3.05 8.16 8.85
C ARG A 51 3.69 8.06 7.47
N LEU A 52 4.87 7.44 7.37
CA LEU A 52 5.56 7.30 6.08
C LEU A 52 4.77 6.47 5.07
N VAL A 53 4.09 5.41 5.52
CA VAL A 53 3.18 4.61 4.70
C VAL A 53 2.01 5.46 4.19
N ALA A 54 1.38 6.25 5.08
CA ALA A 54 0.28 7.13 4.70
C ALA A 54 0.71 8.24 3.72
N GLU A 55 1.86 8.87 3.96
CA GLU A 55 2.46 9.89 3.07
C GLU A 55 2.76 9.30 1.69
N THR A 56 3.34 8.10 1.64
CA THR A 56 3.62 7.41 0.36
C THR A 56 2.33 7.08 -0.39
N ALA A 57 1.31 6.57 0.31
CA ALA A 57 0.02 6.28 -0.32
C ALA A 57 -0.64 7.54 -0.90
N GLN A 58 -0.55 8.65 -0.18
CA GLN A 58 -1.05 9.94 -0.64
C GLN A 58 -0.26 10.46 -1.86
N SER A 59 1.07 10.36 -1.85
CA SER A 59 1.90 10.84 -2.97
C SER A 59 1.69 10.04 -4.24
N GLU A 60 1.49 8.73 -4.12
CA GLU A 60 1.27 7.82 -5.24
C GLU A 60 -0.21 7.71 -5.67
N GLY A 61 -1.14 8.34 -4.93
CA GLY A 61 -2.57 8.30 -5.24
C GLY A 61 -3.21 6.93 -5.02
N VAL A 62 -2.66 6.12 -4.11
CA VAL A 62 -3.12 4.77 -3.80
C VAL A 62 -3.96 4.79 -2.52
N ARG A 63 -5.18 4.24 -2.56
CA ARG A 63 -5.99 4.09 -1.34
C ARG A 63 -5.52 2.88 -0.54
N LEU A 64 -5.27 3.06 0.76
CA LEU A 64 -5.06 1.96 1.70
C LEU A 64 -6.38 1.55 2.37
N SER A 65 -6.56 0.25 2.60
CA SER A 65 -7.64 -0.34 3.39
C SER A 65 -7.12 -1.29 4.45
#